data_AF-A0A9J6BXF3-F1
#
_entry.id   AF-A0A9J6BXF3-F1
#
_cell.length_a   1.000
_cell.length_b   1.000
_cell.length_c   1.000
_cell.angle_alpha   90.00
_cell.angle_beta   90.00
_cell.angle_gamma   90.00
#
_symmetry.space_group_name_H-M   'P 1'
#
loop_
_entity.id
_entity.type
_entity.pdbx_description
1 polymer ?
#
loop_
_entity_poly.entity_id
_entity_poly.type
_entity_poly.pdbx_seq_one_letter_code
_entity_poly.pdbx_strand_id
1 'polypeptide(L)'
;MNSNQSTDPQNMSLLHKILNETKNPKIAAVLALDLMLVGVDTTSVAISSTMYQLSQNQNKQQKLFEELSKNLATKTSEITPDTLENIPYLRACIKETLRMYPVVLGNGRSLQSDAIICGYNIPKGTHVIFPHYVLSNKENYFPDPDKFIPERWIKNGKDSQKDIHRFVSLPFGYGRRTCLGRRFAEAEMVILLSKASSKRESVS
;
A
#
# COMPACT_ATOMS: atom_id res chain seq x y z
N MET A 1 37.62 9.75 11.62
CA MET A 1 36.24 9.48 11.18
C MET A 1 36.16 9.91 9.72
N ASN A 2 36.29 8.97 8.78
CA ASN A 2 36.48 9.28 7.37
C ASN A 2 35.18 9.81 6.74
N SER A 3 35.25 11.08 6.34
CA SER A 3 34.30 11.80 5.50
C SER A 3 34.40 11.30 4.05
N ASN A 4 33.80 10.14 3.77
CA ASN A 4 33.44 9.75 2.40
C ASN A 4 31.91 9.70 2.31
N GLN A 5 31.25 10.87 2.41
CA GLN A 5 29.89 10.99 1.94
C GLN A 5 29.97 11.11 0.42
N SER A 6 29.56 10.07 -0.31
CA SER A 6 29.44 10.11 -1.76
C SER A 6 28.50 11.27 -2.13
N THR A 7 29.04 12.29 -2.79
CA THR A 7 28.29 13.44 -3.31
C THR A 7 27.49 13.12 -4.58
N ASP A 8 27.46 11.84 -4.97
CA ASP A 8 26.65 11.36 -6.08
C ASP A 8 25.14 11.58 -5.80
N PRO A 9 24.45 12.42 -6.59
CA PRO A 9 23.01 12.68 -6.45
C PRO A 9 22.15 11.42 -6.45
N GLN A 10 22.62 10.33 -7.09
CA GLN A 10 21.90 9.07 -7.17
C GLN A 10 22.01 8.25 -5.86
N ASN A 11 23.07 8.43 -5.07
CA ASN A 11 23.34 7.66 -3.85
C ASN A 11 23.03 8.42 -2.55
N MET A 12 22.49 9.64 -2.61
CA MET A 12 22.07 10.37 -1.41
C MET A 12 20.81 9.77 -0.79
N SER A 13 20.87 9.51 0.52
CA SER A 13 19.66 9.13 1.28
C SER A 13 18.62 10.25 1.26
N LEU A 14 17.35 9.89 1.48
CA LEU A 14 16.25 10.86 1.51
C LEU A 14 16.49 11.97 2.54
N LEU A 15 17.05 11.64 3.71
CA LEU A 15 17.40 12.62 4.73
C LEU A 15 18.45 13.63 4.23
N HIS A 16 19.48 13.17 3.52
CA HIS A 16 20.47 14.06 2.91
C HIS A 16 19.84 14.97 1.84
N LYS A 17 18.92 14.45 1.03
CA LYS A 17 18.19 15.24 0.03
C LYS A 17 17.34 16.32 0.71
N ILE A 18 16.58 15.97 1.74
CA ILE A 18 15.78 16.92 2.53
C ILE A 18 16.66 17.99 3.18
N LEU A 19 17.81 17.61 3.76
CA LEU A 19 18.76 18.56 4.34
C LEU A 19 19.31 19.55 3.29
N ASN A 20 19.69 19.05 2.12
CA ASN A 20 20.22 19.86 1.03
C ASN A 20 19.16 20.82 0.46
N GLU A 21 17.92 20.37 0.32
CA GLU A 21 16.83 21.19 -0.22
C GLU A 21 16.33 22.25 0.78
N THR A 22 16.14 21.86 2.04
CA THR A 22 15.58 22.77 3.05
C THR A 22 16.61 23.78 3.57
N LYS A 23 17.91 23.43 3.53
CA LYS A 23 19.02 24.19 4.14
C LYS A 23 18.77 24.56 5.60
N ASN A 24 17.85 23.85 6.27
CA ASN A 24 17.44 24.11 7.65
C ASN A 24 17.34 22.77 8.40
N PRO A 25 18.28 22.48 9.32
CA PRO A 25 18.35 21.19 9.99
C PRO A 25 17.13 20.91 10.88
N LYS A 26 16.46 21.93 11.42
CA LYS A 26 15.22 21.74 12.21
C LYS A 26 14.08 21.26 11.32
N ILE A 27 13.89 21.88 10.16
CA ILE A 27 12.83 21.49 9.21
C ILE A 27 13.11 20.08 8.70
N ALA A 28 14.36 19.78 8.35
CA ALA A 28 14.74 18.45 7.90
C ALA A 28 14.49 17.36 8.96
N ALA A 29 14.79 17.64 10.23
CA ALA A 29 14.52 16.72 11.33
C ALA A 29 13.02 16.48 11.51
N VAL A 30 12.19 17.52 11.48
CA VAL A 30 10.72 17.39 11.57
C VAL A 30 10.16 16.56 10.42
N LEU A 31 10.57 16.84 9.17
CA LEU A 31 10.11 16.08 8.01
C LEU A 31 10.53 14.60 8.06
N ALA A 32 11.73 14.33 8.57
CA ALA A 32 12.20 12.96 8.74
C ALA A 32 11.41 12.20 9.81
N LEU A 33 11.12 12.85 10.95
CA LEU A 33 10.28 12.28 12.00
C LEU A 33 8.85 12.04 11.51
N ASP A 34 8.25 13.00 10.81
CA ASP A 34 6.91 12.85 10.23
C ASP A 34 6.84 11.65 9.27
N LEU A 35 7.86 11.49 8.41
CA LEU A 35 7.92 10.35 7.50
C LEU A 35 8.02 9.01 8.23
N MET A 36 8.83 8.93 9.28
CA MET A 36 8.97 7.71 10.08
C MET A 36 7.69 7.39 10.85
N LEU A 37 7.12 8.37 11.54
CA LEU A 37 5.91 8.20 12.36
C LEU A 37 4.71 7.75 11.52
N VAL A 38 4.49 8.38 10.36
CA VAL A 38 3.34 8.05 9.50
C VAL A 38 3.59 6.76 8.69
N GLY A 39 4.85 6.49 8.30
CA GLY A 39 5.19 5.36 7.45
C GLY A 39 5.26 4.02 8.19
N VAL A 40 5.85 3.99 9.38
CA VAL A 40 6.14 2.72 10.09
C VAL A 40 4.87 1.99 10.48
N ASP A 41 3.96 2.67 11.18
CA ASP A 41 2.75 2.02 11.70
C ASP A 41 1.83 1.57 10.56
N THR A 42 1.66 2.42 9.53
CA THR A 42 0.74 2.12 8.43
C THR A 42 1.24 0.96 7.57
N THR A 43 2.53 0.94 7.23
CA THR A 43 3.13 -0.18 6.49
C THR A 43 3.12 -1.46 7.32
N SER A 44 3.46 -1.40 8.61
CA SER A 44 3.50 -2.57 9.49
C SER A 44 2.12 -3.24 9.64
N VAL A 45 1.05 -2.45 9.78
CA VAL A 45 -0.33 -2.95 9.84
C VAL A 45 -0.72 -3.60 8.50
N ALA A 46 -0.39 -2.98 7.38
CA ALA A 46 -0.71 -3.52 6.06
C ALA A 46 0.00 -4.86 5.79
N ILE A 47 1.29 -4.96 6.14
CA ILE A 47 2.08 -6.20 6.04
C ILE A 47 1.50 -7.28 6.94
N SER A 48 1.26 -6.97 8.21
CA SER A 48 0.74 -7.92 9.20
C SER A 48 -0.63 -8.45 8.81
N SER A 49 -1.51 -7.57 8.33
CA SER A 49 -2.85 -7.95 7.84
C SER A 49 -2.74 -8.83 6.59
N THR A 50 -1.78 -8.57 5.71
CA THR A 50 -1.57 -9.39 4.50
C THR A 50 -1.07 -10.78 4.87
N MET A 51 -0.11 -10.88 5.80
CA MET A 51 0.38 -12.17 6.30
C MET A 51 -0.74 -12.96 6.99
N TYR A 52 -1.58 -12.29 7.79
CA TYR A 52 -2.75 -12.90 8.42
C TYR A 52 -3.73 -13.45 7.38
N GLN A 53 -4.07 -12.69 6.34
CA GLN A 53 -4.94 -13.17 5.28
C GLN A 53 -4.34 -14.38 4.54
N LEU A 54 -3.03 -14.37 4.30
CA LEU A 54 -2.35 -15.51 3.68
C LEU A 54 -2.32 -16.74 4.60
N SER A 55 -2.13 -16.58 5.91
CA SER A 55 -2.10 -17.71 6.86
C SER A 55 -3.46 -18.39 7.01
N GLN A 56 -4.54 -17.62 6.85
CA GLN A 56 -5.92 -18.13 6.87
C GLN A 56 -6.36 -18.74 5.52
N ASN A 57 -5.56 -18.60 4.46
CA ASN A 57 -5.91 -19.03 3.11
C ASN A 57 -4.75 -19.81 2.46
N GLN A 58 -4.50 -21.05 2.89
CA GLN A 58 -3.39 -21.91 2.42
C GLN A 58 -3.31 -22.02 0.89
N ASN A 59 -4.45 -22.11 0.20
CA ASN A 59 -4.47 -22.17 -1.27
C ASN A 59 -3.91 -20.89 -1.91
N LYS A 60 -4.21 -19.71 -1.33
CA LYS A 60 -3.68 -18.42 -1.80
C LYS A 60 -2.20 -18.29 -1.46
N GLN A 61 -1.80 -18.72 -0.27
CA GLN A 61 -0.40 -18.77 0.14
C GLN A 61 0.43 -19.67 -0.79
N GLN A 62 -0.11 -20.84 -1.17
CA GLN A 62 0.55 -21.76 -2.11
C GLN A 62 0.75 -21.13 -3.48
N LYS A 63 -0.29 -20.48 -4.04
CA LYS A 63 -0.18 -19.75 -5.32
C LYS A 63 0.87 -18.64 -5.27
N LEU A 64 0.92 -17.90 -4.16
CA LEU A 64 1.94 -16.86 -3.95
C LEU A 64 3.35 -17.49 -3.91
N PHE A 65 3.52 -18.60 -3.19
CA PHE A 65 4.79 -19.30 -3.13
C PHE A 65 5.25 -19.79 -4.52
N GLU A 66 4.34 -20.31 -5.35
CA GLU A 66 4.64 -20.72 -6.72
C GLU A 66 5.05 -19.54 -7.62
N GLU A 67 4.40 -18.38 -7.50
CA GLU A 67 4.82 -17.15 -8.19
C GLU A 67 6.23 -16.73 -7.75
N LEU A 68 6.47 -16.68 -6.44
CA LEU A 68 7.76 -16.24 -5.92
C LEU A 68 8.88 -17.22 -6.26
N SER A 69 8.63 -18.54 -6.22
CA SER A 69 9.65 -19.55 -6.54
C SER A 69 10.11 -19.50 -8.00
N LYS A 70 9.23 -19.05 -8.91
CA LYS A 70 9.57 -18.88 -10.33
C LYS A 70 10.43 -17.63 -10.58
N ASN A 71 10.19 -16.56 -9.82
CA ASN A 71 10.80 -15.25 -10.05
C ASN A 71 11.99 -14.96 -9.11
N LEU A 72 12.07 -15.63 -7.96
CA LEU A 72 13.11 -15.51 -6.95
C LEU A 72 13.71 -16.89 -6.72
N ALA A 73 14.74 -17.22 -7.51
CA ALA A 73 15.37 -18.54 -7.50
C ALA A 73 15.95 -18.93 -6.14
N THR A 74 16.38 -17.96 -5.34
CA THR A 74 17.00 -18.19 -4.03
C THR A 74 16.62 -17.11 -3.01
N LYS A 75 16.82 -17.42 -1.72
CA LYS A 75 16.60 -16.49 -0.59
C LYS A 75 17.46 -15.21 -0.67
N THR A 76 18.58 -15.29 -1.38
CA THR A 76 19.53 -14.19 -1.59
C THR A 76 19.37 -13.54 -2.94
N SER A 77 18.41 -13.98 -3.76
CA SER A 77 18.13 -13.34 -5.05
C SER A 77 17.84 -11.86 -4.81
N GLU A 78 18.57 -11.02 -5.53
CA GLU A 78 18.40 -9.59 -5.44
C GLU A 78 17.02 -9.22 -5.97
N ILE A 79 16.26 -8.44 -5.20
CA ILE A 79 14.97 -7.95 -5.66
C ILE A 79 15.24 -6.74 -6.55
N THR A 80 15.26 -6.99 -7.85
CA THR A 80 15.42 -5.95 -8.87
C THR A 80 14.07 -5.35 -9.27
N PRO A 81 14.03 -4.16 -9.88
CA PRO A 81 12.81 -3.60 -10.46
C PRO A 81 12.09 -4.58 -11.39
N ASP A 82 12.83 -5.31 -12.24
CA ASP A 82 12.25 -6.31 -13.16
C ASP A 82 11.57 -7.47 -12.39
N THR A 83 12.17 -7.88 -11.27
CA THR A 83 11.57 -8.90 -10.40
C THR A 83 10.28 -8.39 -9.76
N LEU A 84 10.24 -7.09 -9.40
CA LEU A 84 9.05 -6.42 -8.84
C LEU A 84 7.91 -6.26 -9.86
N GLU A 85 8.21 -6.29 -11.16
CA GLU A 85 7.20 -6.29 -12.22
C GLU A 85 6.55 -7.67 -12.41
N ASN A 86 7.30 -8.75 -12.14
CA ASN A 86 6.87 -10.13 -12.38
C ASN A 86 6.20 -10.83 -11.17
N ILE A 87 5.71 -10.06 -10.19
CA ILE A 87 5.00 -10.57 -8.99
C ILE A 87 3.57 -10.01 -8.86
N PRO A 88 2.72 -10.13 -9.91
CA PRO A 88 1.38 -9.57 -9.92
C PRO A 88 0.45 -10.15 -8.83
N TYR A 89 0.64 -11.41 -8.45
CA TYR A 89 -0.19 -12.07 -7.45
C TYR A 89 0.12 -11.56 -6.04
N LEU A 90 1.38 -11.33 -5.68
CA LEU A 90 1.71 -10.65 -4.42
C LEU A 90 1.06 -9.26 -4.33
N ARG A 91 1.15 -8.47 -5.41
CA ARG A 91 0.51 -7.14 -5.48
C ARG A 91 -1.01 -7.24 -5.32
N ALA A 92 -1.61 -8.27 -5.90
CA ALA A 92 -3.02 -8.56 -5.76
C ALA A 92 -3.41 -8.94 -4.32
N CYS A 93 -2.59 -9.73 -3.62
CA CYS A 93 -2.80 -10.06 -2.20
C CYS A 93 -2.75 -8.82 -1.30
N ILE A 94 -1.77 -7.93 -1.52
CA ILE A 94 -1.67 -6.65 -0.78
C ILE A 94 -2.90 -5.79 -1.05
N LYS A 95 -3.30 -5.70 -2.33
CA LYS A 95 -4.45 -4.86 -2.73
C LYS A 95 -5.78 -5.39 -2.17
N GLU A 96 -5.98 -6.71 -2.15
CA GLU A 96 -7.17 -7.31 -1.55
C GLU A 96 -7.18 -7.15 -0.03
N THR A 97 -6.01 -7.28 0.61
CA THR A 97 -5.89 -7.01 2.05
C THR A 97 -6.28 -5.58 2.36
N LEU A 98 -5.75 -4.60 1.63
CA LEU A 98 -6.08 -3.18 1.85
C LEU A 98 -7.53 -2.83 1.49
N ARG A 99 -8.20 -3.63 0.64
CA ARG A 99 -9.65 -3.50 0.40
C ARG A 99 -10.45 -3.95 1.62
N MET A 100 -10.12 -5.12 2.16
CA MET A 100 -10.81 -5.72 3.30
C MET A 100 -10.51 -4.99 4.61
N TYR A 101 -9.24 -4.70 4.85
CA TYR A 101 -8.70 -4.10 6.08
C TYR A 101 -7.81 -2.88 5.74
N PRO A 102 -8.42 -1.78 5.28
CA PRO A 102 -7.67 -0.55 5.05
C PRO A 102 -7.15 -0.01 6.39
N VAL A 103 -5.90 0.45 6.39
CA VAL A 103 -5.27 1.08 7.56
C VAL A 103 -6.02 2.35 7.98
N VAL A 104 -6.55 3.09 7.00
CA VAL A 104 -7.35 4.30 7.21
C VAL A 104 -8.77 4.05 6.73
N LEU A 105 -9.73 4.06 7.65
CA LEU A 105 -11.13 3.68 7.37
C LEU A 105 -11.86 4.67 6.43
N GLY A 106 -11.46 5.94 6.44
CA GLY A 106 -12.10 6.98 5.65
C GLY A 106 -11.33 8.29 5.64
N ASN A 107 -11.67 9.17 4.70
CA ASN A 107 -10.99 10.45 4.50
C ASN A 107 -11.96 11.61 4.77
N GLY A 108 -11.73 12.37 5.85
CA GLY A 108 -12.57 13.51 6.24
C GLY A 108 -12.10 14.86 5.68
N ARG A 109 -13.03 15.77 5.40
CA ARG A 109 -12.78 17.18 5.05
C ARG A 109 -13.76 18.08 5.76
N SER A 110 -13.28 19.19 6.30
CA SER A 110 -14.12 20.27 6.82
C SER A 110 -14.35 21.31 5.72
N LEU A 111 -15.59 21.55 5.34
CA LEU A 111 -15.93 22.53 4.32
C LEU A 111 -15.53 23.94 4.77
N GLN A 112 -14.78 24.65 3.93
CA GLN A 112 -14.35 26.03 4.20
C GLN A 112 -15.34 27.08 3.69
N SER A 113 -16.28 26.66 2.85
CA SER A 113 -17.38 27.43 2.30
C SER A 113 -18.58 26.50 2.11
N ASP A 114 -19.77 27.08 1.93
CA ASP A 114 -20.94 26.32 1.49
C ASP A 114 -20.65 25.63 0.15
N ALA A 115 -21.19 24.44 -0.07
CA ALA A 115 -21.00 23.68 -1.29
C ALA A 115 -22.26 22.90 -1.68
N ILE A 116 -22.50 22.76 -2.98
CA ILE A 116 -23.56 21.89 -3.48
C ILE A 116 -22.95 20.52 -3.81
N ILE A 117 -23.36 19.48 -3.09
CA ILE A 117 -22.91 18.10 -3.32
C ILE A 117 -24.13 17.26 -3.67
N CYS A 118 -24.13 16.65 -4.87
CA CYS A 118 -25.25 15.85 -5.38
C CYS A 118 -26.61 16.58 -5.32
N GLY A 119 -26.61 17.91 -5.51
CA GLY A 119 -27.81 18.75 -5.45
C GLY A 119 -28.17 19.27 -4.05
N TYR A 120 -27.49 18.81 -2.99
CA TYR A 120 -27.73 19.25 -1.62
C TYR A 120 -26.81 20.42 -1.25
N ASN A 121 -27.37 21.46 -0.62
CA ASN A 121 -26.57 22.53 -0.04
C ASN A 121 -25.98 22.07 1.30
N ILE A 122 -24.65 21.99 1.35
CA ILE A 122 -23.87 21.58 2.51
C ILE A 122 -23.19 22.82 3.09
N PRO A 123 -23.57 23.26 4.31
CA PRO A 123 -23.02 24.47 4.91
C PRO A 123 -21.52 24.39 5.20
N LYS A 124 -20.85 25.54 5.20
CA LYS A 124 -19.52 25.74 5.75
C LYS A 124 -19.41 25.16 7.16
N GLY A 125 -18.26 24.58 7.47
CA GLY A 125 -17.99 23.93 8.75
C GLY A 125 -18.44 22.47 8.82
N THR A 126 -19.25 22.00 7.85
CA THR A 126 -19.64 20.59 7.79
C THR A 126 -18.43 19.69 7.56
N HIS A 127 -18.33 18.61 8.33
CA HIS A 127 -17.36 17.54 8.11
C HIS A 127 -17.93 16.48 7.17
N VAL A 128 -17.35 16.35 5.99
CA VAL A 128 -17.72 15.31 5.01
C VAL A 128 -16.66 14.23 5.05
N ILE A 129 -17.10 12.98 5.22
CA ILE A 129 -16.21 11.81 5.26
C ILE A 129 -16.47 10.96 4.03
N PHE A 130 -15.41 10.63 3.31
CA PHE A 130 -15.43 9.58 2.30
C PHE A 130 -15.18 8.22 2.98
N PRO A 131 -16.19 7.33 3.09
CA PRO A 131 -16.10 6.12 3.91
C PRO A 131 -15.52 4.96 3.08
N HIS A 132 -14.21 5.02 2.83
CA HIS A 132 -13.52 4.02 2.00
C HIS A 132 -13.79 2.58 2.46
N TYR A 133 -13.66 2.29 3.76
CA TYR A 133 -13.89 0.95 4.32
C TYR A 133 -15.29 0.40 4.03
N VAL A 134 -16.31 1.26 4.12
CA VAL A 134 -17.70 0.86 3.87
C VAL A 134 -17.90 0.54 2.39
N LEU A 135 -17.39 1.37 1.49
CA LEU A 135 -17.55 1.18 0.06
C LEU A 135 -16.74 -0.02 -0.45
N SER A 136 -15.55 -0.25 0.10
CA SER A 136 -14.67 -1.36 -0.29
C SER A 136 -15.15 -2.73 0.19
N ASN A 137 -16.12 -2.78 1.10
CA ASN A 137 -16.69 -4.01 1.66
C ASN A 137 -18.20 -4.15 1.40
N LYS A 138 -18.78 -3.35 0.50
CA LYS A 138 -20.17 -3.49 0.08
C LYS A 138 -20.29 -4.48 -1.08
N GLU A 139 -21.19 -5.45 -0.96
CA GLU A 139 -21.51 -6.46 -1.98
C GLU A 139 -21.79 -5.84 -3.37
N ASN A 140 -22.51 -4.71 -3.40
CA ASN A 140 -22.83 -3.99 -4.64
C ASN A 140 -21.59 -3.53 -5.43
N TYR A 141 -20.44 -3.38 -4.78
CA TYR A 141 -19.18 -3.00 -5.40
C TYR A 141 -18.16 -4.14 -5.45
N PHE A 142 -18.21 -5.05 -4.48
CA PHE A 142 -17.32 -6.20 -4.38
C PHE A 142 -18.14 -7.44 -4.02
N PRO A 143 -18.49 -8.29 -5.00
CA PRO A 143 -19.25 -9.52 -4.73
C PRO A 143 -18.46 -10.44 -3.79
N ASP A 144 -19.05 -11.08 -2.79
CA ASP A 144 -18.32 -11.81 -1.73
C ASP A 144 -17.24 -10.96 -1.02
N PRO A 145 -17.58 -9.81 -0.42
CA PRO A 145 -16.61 -8.86 0.14
C PRO A 145 -15.87 -9.40 1.36
N ASP A 146 -16.43 -10.38 2.06
CA ASP A 146 -15.82 -11.02 3.23
C ASP A 146 -14.81 -12.14 2.86
N LYS A 147 -14.76 -12.53 1.58
CA LYS A 147 -13.80 -13.54 1.10
C LYS A 147 -12.53 -12.87 0.60
N PHE A 148 -11.38 -13.43 0.98
CA PHE A 148 -10.08 -13.02 0.48
C PHE A 148 -9.85 -13.55 -0.94
N ILE A 149 -10.10 -12.70 -1.95
CA ILE A 149 -9.96 -13.06 -3.37
C ILE A 149 -8.96 -12.11 -4.07
N PRO A 150 -7.64 -12.36 -3.94
CA PRO A 150 -6.62 -11.63 -4.70
C PRO A 150 -6.89 -11.58 -6.21
N GLU A 151 -7.46 -12.65 -6.76
CA GLU A 151 -7.72 -12.81 -8.19
C GLU A 151 -8.60 -11.70 -8.80
N ARG A 152 -9.38 -10.97 -7.98
CA ARG A 152 -10.13 -9.77 -8.41
C ARG A 152 -9.26 -8.73 -9.09
N TRP A 153 -8.01 -8.64 -8.66
CA TRP A 153 -7.06 -7.62 -9.08
C TRP A 153 -6.15 -8.07 -10.23
N ILE A 154 -6.23 -9.35 -10.63
CA ILE A 154 -5.45 -9.90 -11.74
C ILE A 154 -6.21 -9.65 -13.04
N LYS A 155 -5.54 -9.03 -14.02
CA LYS A 155 -6.14 -8.79 -15.34
C LYS A 155 -6.39 -10.10 -16.07
N ASN A 156 -7.51 -10.20 -16.78
CA ASN A 156 -7.87 -11.35 -17.64
C ASN A 156 -8.03 -12.70 -16.91
N GLY A 157 -8.07 -12.71 -15.56
CA GLY A 157 -8.43 -13.90 -14.79
C GLY A 157 -9.95 -14.16 -14.77
N LYS A 158 -10.36 -15.38 -14.42
CA LYS A 158 -11.77 -15.77 -14.27
C LYS A 158 -12.52 -14.88 -13.27
N ASP A 159 -11.87 -14.55 -12.16
CA ASP A 159 -12.43 -13.73 -11.08
C ASP A 159 -12.07 -12.24 -11.23
N SER A 160 -11.48 -11.86 -12.38
CA SER A 160 -11.05 -10.48 -12.64
C SER A 160 -12.24 -9.54 -12.66
N GLN A 161 -12.21 -8.53 -11.78
CA GLN A 161 -13.33 -7.61 -11.67
C GLN A 161 -13.08 -6.37 -12.53
N LYS A 162 -13.70 -6.35 -13.72
CA LYS A 162 -13.46 -5.33 -14.76
C LYS A 162 -14.11 -3.97 -14.46
N ASP A 163 -15.20 -3.96 -13.70
CA ASP A 163 -16.06 -2.77 -13.51
C ASP A 163 -16.03 -2.20 -12.08
N ILE A 164 -14.93 -2.40 -11.34
CA ILE A 164 -14.77 -1.75 -10.03
C ILE A 164 -14.64 -0.24 -10.25
N HIS A 165 -15.61 0.53 -9.76
CA HIS A 165 -15.55 1.98 -9.82
C HIS A 165 -14.30 2.51 -9.11
N ARG A 166 -13.51 3.36 -9.78
CA ARG A 166 -12.16 3.75 -9.33
C ARG A 166 -12.10 4.33 -7.90
N PHE A 167 -13.21 4.89 -7.42
CA PHE A 167 -13.28 5.48 -6.09
C PHE A 167 -13.72 4.52 -4.99
N VAL A 168 -14.16 3.28 -5.25
CA VAL A 168 -14.65 2.40 -4.17
C VAL A 168 -13.53 1.82 -3.31
N SER A 169 -12.30 1.79 -3.82
CA SER A 169 -11.11 1.41 -3.05
C SER A 169 -9.97 2.41 -3.22
N LEU A 170 -9.68 3.17 -2.17
CA LEU A 170 -8.66 4.24 -2.13
C LEU A 170 -7.80 4.17 -0.86
N PRO A 171 -7.04 3.08 -0.64
CA PRO A 171 -6.25 2.90 0.58
C PRO A 171 -5.15 3.96 0.75
N PHE A 172 -4.75 4.62 -0.33
CA PHE A 172 -3.76 5.71 -0.33
C PHE A 172 -4.39 7.09 -0.60
N GLY A 173 -5.72 7.20 -0.58
CA GLY A 173 -6.44 8.43 -0.92
C GLY A 173 -6.37 8.79 -2.41
N TYR A 174 -6.81 10.00 -2.73
CA TYR A 174 -6.88 10.54 -4.10
C TYR A 174 -6.70 12.06 -4.12
N GLY A 175 -6.25 12.60 -5.25
CA GLY A 175 -6.12 14.04 -5.49
C GLY A 175 -4.95 14.70 -4.75
N ARG A 176 -5.08 15.99 -4.45
CA ARG A 176 -4.00 16.82 -3.84
C ARG A 176 -3.50 16.35 -2.47
N ARG A 177 -4.26 15.46 -1.82
CA ARG A 177 -3.94 14.89 -0.49
C ARG A 177 -3.77 13.37 -0.57
N THR A 178 -3.41 12.84 -1.74
CA THR A 178 -2.99 11.44 -1.88
C THR A 178 -1.75 11.17 -1.02
N CYS A 179 -1.60 9.95 -0.53
CA CYS A 179 -0.46 9.55 0.29
C CYS A 179 0.86 9.75 -0.49
N LEU A 180 1.72 10.61 0.03
CA LEU A 180 3.04 10.89 -0.55
C LEU A 180 3.97 9.67 -0.46
N GLY A 181 3.84 8.88 0.61
CA GLY A 181 4.63 7.67 0.86
C GLY A 181 4.18 6.43 0.08
N ARG A 182 3.13 6.52 -0.76
CA ARG A 182 2.53 5.34 -1.41
C ARG A 182 3.55 4.43 -2.11
N ARG A 183 4.43 5.01 -2.93
CA ARG A 183 5.42 4.21 -3.69
C ARG A 183 6.43 3.53 -2.78
N PHE A 184 6.80 4.20 -1.69
CA PHE A 184 7.72 3.67 -0.70
C PHE A 184 7.07 2.52 0.07
N ALA A 185 5.85 2.72 0.58
CA ALA A 185 5.08 1.68 1.27
C ALA A 185 4.81 0.48 0.36
N GLU A 186 4.40 0.69 -0.90
CA GLU A 186 4.20 -0.40 -1.88
C GLU A 186 5.50 -1.18 -2.11
N ALA A 187 6.65 -0.52 -2.22
CA ALA A 187 7.94 -1.19 -2.37
C ALA A 187 8.32 -1.99 -1.11
N GLU A 188 8.22 -1.38 0.08
CA GLU A 188 8.51 -2.05 1.36
C GLU A 188 7.64 -3.29 1.57
N MET A 189 6.33 -3.16 1.38
CA MET A 189 5.39 -4.29 1.51
C MET A 189 5.78 -5.42 0.56
N VAL A 190 6.01 -5.10 -0.71
CA VAL A 190 6.34 -6.12 -1.72
C VAL A 190 7.67 -6.80 -1.41
N ILE A 191 8.71 -6.03 -1.09
CA ILE A 191 10.05 -6.56 -0.77
C ILE A 191 9.99 -7.47 0.46
N LEU A 192 9.38 -6.99 1.55
CA LEU A 192 9.34 -7.74 2.81
C LEU A 192 8.49 -9.00 2.67
N LEU A 193 7.29 -8.90 2.10
CA LEU A 193 6.40 -10.05 1.91
C LEU A 193 7.00 -11.08 0.94
N SER A 194 7.71 -10.65 -0.10
CA SER A 194 8.41 -11.56 -1.01
C SER A 194 9.47 -12.38 -0.27
N LYS A 195 10.30 -11.72 0.55
CA LYS A 195 11.35 -12.39 1.35
C LYS A 195 10.76 -13.28 2.45
N ALA A 196 9.68 -12.84 3.10
CA ALA A 196 9.03 -13.62 4.15
C ALA A 196 8.35 -14.88 3.58
N SER A 197 7.71 -14.76 2.41
CA SER A 197 6.92 -15.83 1.80
C SER A 197 7.76 -16.83 1.00
N SER A 198 8.99 -16.49 0.60
CA SER A 198 9.93 -17.43 -0.02
C SER A 198 10.53 -18.42 0.98
N LYS A 199 10.38 -18.17 2.29
CA LYS A 199 10.80 -19.09 3.36
C LYS A 199 9.67 -20.09 3.66
N ARG A 200 9.65 -21.23 2.96
CA ARG A 200 9.10 -22.46 3.54
C ARG A 200 10.24 -23.29 4.10
N GLU A 201 10.43 -23.21 5.42
CA GLU A 201 10.88 -24.41 6.13
C GLU A 201 9.68 -25.36 6.11
N SER A 202 9.88 -26.52 5.53
CA SER A 202 8.94 -27.64 5.60
C SER A 202 8.71 -27.98 7.07
N VAL A 203 7.67 -27.40 7.67
CA VAL A 203 7.09 -27.93 8.89
C VAL A 203 6.10 -28.99 8.43
N SER A 204 6.65 -30.19 8.25
CA SER A 204 5.93 -31.46 8.22
C SER A 204 5.32 -31.76 9.59
#